data_AF-A0A6J1N4L0-F1
#
_entry.id   AF-A0A6J1N4L0-F1
#
_cell.length_a   1.000
_cell.length_b   1.000
_cell.length_c   1.000
_cell.angle_alpha   90.00
_cell.angle_beta   90.00
_cell.angle_gamma   90.00
#
_symmetry.space_group_name_H-M   'P 1'
#
loop_
_entity.id
_entity.type
_entity.pdbx_description
1 polymer ?
#
loop_
_entity_poly.entity_id
_entity_poly.type
_entity_poly.pdbx_seq_one_letter_code
_entity_poly.pdbx_strand_id
1 'polypeptide(L)'
;MVEKMPTTNLLLDAPNTTTKDIVEVVKNRRITLRKVAEDVGIPIDSCHAVFPDVLVMRLGSAKFVRKLLNFDLKNRRMSIAQELLNDISHDLPLFKRIIIGDMSWLYDYDVEKKAQSSQWTHPAEPRNIFS
;
A
#
# COMPACT_ATOMS: atom_id res chain seq x y z
N MET A 1 -36.17 11.99 -16.73
CA MET A 1 -35.76 13.20 -16.00
C MET A 1 -35.47 12.78 -14.57
N VAL A 2 -34.20 12.78 -14.17
CA VAL A 2 -33.79 12.59 -12.77
C VAL A 2 -33.22 13.94 -12.35
N GLU A 3 -33.86 14.58 -11.38
CA GLU A 3 -33.44 15.89 -10.89
C GLU A 3 -32.02 15.80 -10.31
N LYS A 4 -31.14 16.68 -10.80
CA LYS A 4 -29.85 16.95 -10.17
C LYS A 4 -30.12 17.69 -8.87
N MET A 5 -29.83 17.06 -7.73
CA MET A 5 -29.80 17.74 -6.42
C MET A 5 -28.79 18.90 -6.46
N PRO A 6 -29.10 20.07 -5.86
CA PRO A 6 -28.26 21.24 -5.95
C PRO A 6 -26.99 21.02 -5.11
N THR A 7 -25.85 20.93 -5.79
CA THR A 7 -24.53 20.89 -5.17
C THR A 7 -24.13 22.30 -4.74
N THR A 8 -24.79 22.83 -3.72
CA THR A 8 -24.39 24.10 -3.10
C THR A 8 -24.53 23.99 -1.59
N ASN A 9 -23.39 24.17 -0.90
CA ASN A 9 -23.25 24.54 0.51
C ASN A 9 -23.01 23.42 1.55
N LEU A 10 -22.09 22.48 1.30
CA LEU A 10 -21.48 21.68 2.38
C LEU A 10 -19.94 21.64 2.35
N LEU A 11 -19.29 22.54 1.60
CA LEU A 11 -17.82 22.57 1.46
C LEU A 11 -17.11 23.71 2.22
N LEU A 12 -17.82 24.47 3.07
CA LEU A 12 -17.28 25.72 3.65
C LEU A 12 -16.84 25.65 5.12
N ASP A 13 -16.56 24.47 5.67
CA ASP A 13 -15.88 24.33 6.98
C ASP A 13 -14.53 23.58 6.88
N ALA A 14 -13.93 23.51 5.69
CA ALA A 14 -12.96 22.48 5.32
C ALA A 14 -11.44 22.73 5.55
N PRO A 15 -10.93 23.49 6.55
CA PRO A 15 -9.56 23.25 7.03
C PRO A 15 -9.49 22.12 8.08
N ASN A 16 -10.58 21.83 8.81
CA ASN A 16 -10.57 20.86 9.92
C ASN A 16 -10.87 19.41 9.48
N THR A 17 -11.64 19.21 8.42
CA THR A 17 -11.99 17.88 7.86
C THR A 17 -10.78 17.30 7.14
N THR A 18 -10.19 18.09 6.24
CA THR A 18 -8.99 17.71 5.46
C THR A 18 -7.82 17.31 6.35
N THR A 19 -7.61 18.02 7.47
CA THR A 19 -6.53 17.71 8.40
C THR A 19 -6.77 16.43 9.20
N LYS A 20 -8.02 16.14 9.60
CA LYS A 20 -8.36 14.89 10.28
C LYS A 20 -8.24 13.68 9.35
N ASP A 21 -8.74 13.79 8.12
CA ASP A 21 -8.71 12.71 7.12
C ASP A 21 -7.26 12.29 6.80
N ILE A 22 -6.36 13.27 6.61
CA ILE A 22 -4.93 13.00 6.40
C ILE A 22 -4.33 12.29 7.61
N VAL A 23 -4.64 12.76 8.83
CA VAL A 23 -4.11 12.16 10.07
C VAL A 23 -4.58 10.71 10.25
N GLU A 24 -5.81 10.38 9.89
CA GLU A 24 -6.32 9.00 9.96
C GLU A 24 -5.66 8.07 8.94
N VAL A 25 -5.53 8.52 7.69
CA VAL A 25 -4.88 7.72 6.62
C VAL A 25 -3.39 7.53 6.90
N VAL A 26 -2.71 8.54 7.43
CA VAL A 26 -1.30 8.43 7.82
C VAL A 26 -1.11 7.42 8.95
N LYS A 27 -2.04 7.35 9.92
CA LYS A 27 -2.02 6.35 11.00
C LYS A 27 -2.36 4.95 10.49
N ASN A 28 -3.30 4.82 9.57
CA ASN A 28 -3.71 3.54 9.00
C ASN A 28 -4.05 3.65 7.51
N ARG A 29 -3.09 3.28 6.65
CA ARG A 29 -3.28 3.32 5.20
C ARG A 29 -4.33 2.34 4.67
N ARG A 30 -4.74 1.34 5.46
CA ARG A 30 -5.78 0.35 5.09
C ARG A 30 -7.20 0.76 5.56
N ILE A 31 -7.38 1.99 6.04
CA ILE A 31 -8.68 2.47 6.52
C ILE A 31 -9.72 2.49 5.39
N THR A 32 -10.95 2.08 5.71
CA THR A 32 -12.07 2.12 4.75
C THR A 32 -12.73 3.48 4.78
N LEU A 33 -13.26 3.94 3.64
CA LEU A 33 -13.97 5.22 3.55
C LEU A 33 -15.18 5.29 4.49
N ARG A 34 -15.83 4.15 4.76
CA ARG A 34 -16.90 4.07 5.75
C ARG A 34 -16.41 4.42 7.15
N LYS A 35 -15.27 3.87 7.56
CA LYS A 35 -14.70 4.13 8.88
C LYS A 35 -14.32 5.61 9.04
N VAL A 36 -13.70 6.19 8.00
CA VAL A 36 -13.39 7.63 7.96
C VAL A 36 -14.66 8.47 8.05
N ALA A 37 -15.70 8.14 7.28
CA ALA A 37 -16.98 8.82 7.31
C ALA A 37 -17.61 8.80 8.72
N GLU A 38 -17.56 7.66 9.40
CA GLU A 38 -18.04 7.49 10.78
C GLU A 38 -17.22 8.30 11.80
N ASP A 39 -15.89 8.28 11.68
CA ASP A 39 -14.98 8.96 12.63
C ASP A 39 -15.01 10.48 12.49
N VAL A 40 -15.22 10.96 11.26
CA VAL A 40 -15.24 12.39 10.91
C VAL A 40 -16.66 12.96 10.98
N GLY A 41 -17.68 12.11 10.87
CA GLY A 41 -19.09 12.51 10.90
C GLY A 41 -19.60 13.08 9.58
N ILE A 42 -19.05 12.65 8.44
CA ILE A 42 -19.46 13.09 7.10
C ILE A 42 -20.10 11.96 6.30
N PRO A 43 -20.95 12.25 5.29
CA PRO A 43 -21.46 11.23 4.38
C PRO A 43 -20.34 10.51 3.64
N ILE A 44 -20.48 9.19 3.44
CA ILE A 44 -19.49 8.38 2.73
C ILE A 44 -19.23 8.87 1.30
N ASP A 45 -20.25 9.41 0.63
CA ASP A 45 -20.14 9.98 -0.72
C ASP A 45 -19.19 11.18 -0.75
N SER A 46 -19.13 11.97 0.33
CA SER A 46 -18.18 13.06 0.45
C SER A 46 -16.75 12.54 0.54
N CYS A 47 -16.50 11.44 1.27
CA CYS A 47 -15.18 10.81 1.33
C CYS A 47 -14.72 10.31 -0.05
N HIS A 48 -15.65 9.81 -0.88
CA HIS A 48 -15.34 9.36 -2.24
C HIS A 48 -14.82 10.48 -3.15
N ALA A 49 -15.23 11.73 -2.92
CA ALA A 49 -14.72 12.90 -3.66
C ALA A 49 -13.44 13.46 -3.03
N VAL A 50 -13.42 13.62 -1.70
CA VAL A 50 -12.31 14.26 -0.98
C VAL A 50 -10.98 13.52 -1.18
N PHE A 51 -10.99 12.19 -1.11
CA PHE A 51 -9.77 11.39 -1.22
C PHE A 51 -9.05 11.56 -2.57
N PRO A 52 -9.69 11.33 -3.73
CA PRO A 52 -9.04 11.52 -5.02
C PRO A 52 -8.91 13.00 -5.44
N ASP A 53 -9.89 13.85 -5.15
CA ASP A 53 -9.95 15.19 -5.76
C ASP A 53 -9.25 16.26 -4.91
N VAL A 54 -9.29 16.13 -3.57
CA VAL A 54 -8.70 17.11 -2.64
C VAL A 54 -7.35 16.62 -2.11
N LEU A 55 -7.32 15.38 -1.61
CA LEU A 55 -6.12 14.78 -1.02
C LEU A 55 -5.20 14.14 -2.07
N VAL A 56 -5.66 14.01 -3.32
CA VAL A 56 -4.93 13.40 -4.44
C VAL A 56 -4.45 11.98 -4.09
N MET A 57 -5.21 11.25 -3.27
CA MET A 57 -4.89 9.90 -2.83
C MET A 57 -5.51 8.84 -3.73
N ARG A 58 -4.81 7.73 -3.91
CA ARG A 58 -5.26 6.58 -4.71
C ARG A 58 -5.23 5.31 -3.89
N LEU A 59 -6.28 4.50 -4.04
CA LEU A 59 -6.36 3.17 -3.46
C LEU A 59 -5.61 2.18 -4.37
N GLY A 60 -4.60 1.51 -3.82
CA GLY A 60 -3.81 0.51 -4.53
C GLY A 60 -3.71 -0.77 -3.72
N SER A 61 -3.78 -1.93 -4.38
CA SER A 61 -3.52 -3.20 -3.71
C SER A 61 -2.07 -3.29 -3.25
N ALA A 62 -1.86 -3.67 -1.99
CA ALA A 62 -0.55 -3.97 -1.45
C ALA A 62 0.09 -5.14 -2.20
N LYS A 63 1.42 -5.14 -2.30
CA LYS A 63 2.14 -6.26 -2.90
C LYS A 63 2.11 -7.45 -1.94
N PHE A 64 1.89 -8.63 -2.49
CA PHE A 64 2.01 -9.87 -1.72
C PHE A 64 3.47 -10.07 -1.27
N VAL A 65 3.68 -10.24 0.04
CA VAL A 65 4.99 -10.56 0.63
C VAL A 65 4.93 -11.99 1.14
N ARG A 66 5.64 -12.91 0.46
CA ARG A 66 5.61 -14.37 0.75
C ARG A 66 5.89 -14.74 2.21
N LYS A 67 6.71 -13.96 2.92
CA LYS A 67 7.05 -14.19 4.34
C LYS A 67 7.51 -12.90 5.01
N LEU A 68 6.96 -12.59 6.17
CA LEU A 68 7.51 -11.55 7.04
C LEU A 68 8.84 -12.04 7.62
N LEU A 69 9.93 -11.34 7.32
CA LEU A 69 11.27 -11.72 7.79
C LEU A 69 11.54 -11.12 9.16
N ASN A 70 12.01 -11.94 10.10
CA ASN A 70 12.57 -11.44 11.35
C ASN A 70 13.96 -10.79 11.11
N PHE A 71 14.52 -10.18 12.15
CA PHE A 71 15.79 -9.46 12.07
C PHE A 71 16.94 -10.37 11.58
N ASP A 72 17.05 -11.57 12.14
CA ASP A 72 18.13 -12.51 11.78
C ASP A 72 18.04 -12.98 10.34
N LEU A 73 16.83 -13.26 9.84
CA LEU A 73 16.59 -13.63 8.44
C LEU A 73 16.93 -12.49 7.49
N LYS A 74 16.67 -11.23 7.87
CA LYS A 74 17.08 -10.06 7.09
C LYS A 74 18.60 -9.94 7.02
N ASN A 75 19.27 -10.04 8.16
CA ASN A 75 20.73 -9.98 8.21
C ASN A 75 21.38 -11.11 7.42
N ARG A 76 20.87 -12.34 7.57
CA ARG A 76 21.38 -13.49 6.83
C ARG A 76 21.19 -13.33 5.33
N ARG A 77 20.03 -12.84 4.88
CA ARG A 77 19.79 -12.55 3.46
C ARG A 77 20.72 -11.47 2.93
N MET A 78 20.93 -10.39 3.68
CA MET A 78 21.83 -9.31 3.28
C MET A 78 23.27 -9.82 3.17
N SER A 79 23.75 -10.57 4.17
CA SER A 79 25.09 -11.15 4.18
C SER A 79 25.34 -12.05 2.97
N ILE A 80 24.42 -12.98 2.68
CA ILE A 80 24.53 -13.88 1.52
C ILE A 80 24.50 -13.09 0.20
N ALA A 81 23.62 -12.09 0.09
CA ALA A 81 23.55 -11.27 -1.11
C ALA A 81 24.85 -10.49 -1.35
N GLN A 82 25.48 -9.98 -0.28
CA GLN A 82 26.75 -9.27 -0.36
C GLN A 82 27.90 -10.19 -0.75
N GLU A 83 27.96 -11.39 -0.18
CA GLU A 83 28.94 -12.43 -0.51
C GLU A 83 28.81 -12.83 -1.99
N LEU A 84 27.60 -13.16 -2.44
CA LEU A 84 27.34 -13.50 -3.84
C LEU A 84 27.71 -12.36 -4.79
N LEU A 85 27.40 -11.11 -4.43
CA LEU A 85 27.76 -9.94 -5.24
C LEU A 85 29.27 -9.79 -5.38
N ASN A 86 30.02 -10.03 -4.30
CA ASN A 86 31.48 -10.03 -4.34
C ASN A 86 32.00 -11.18 -5.22
N ASP A 87 31.47 -12.39 -5.08
CA ASP A 87 31.89 -13.54 -5.89
C ASP A 87 31.70 -13.29 -7.38
N ILE A 88 30.56 -12.70 -7.77
CA ILE A 88 30.28 -12.31 -9.15
C ILE A 88 31.26 -11.26 -9.65
N SER A 89 31.65 -10.28 -8.82
CA SER A 89 32.60 -9.25 -9.23
C SER A 89 34.00 -9.81 -9.50
N HIS A 90 34.36 -10.94 -8.87
CA HIS A 90 35.65 -11.61 -9.07
C HIS A 90 35.61 -12.70 -10.15
N ASP A 91 34.46 -13.35 -10.37
CA ASP A 91 34.27 -14.41 -11.37
C ASP A 91 32.97 -14.19 -12.19
N LEU A 92 33.03 -13.31 -13.19
CA LEU A 92 31.88 -12.97 -14.05
C LEU A 92 31.15 -14.18 -14.68
N PRO A 93 31.85 -15.26 -15.12
CA PRO A 93 31.21 -16.47 -15.64
C PRO A 93 30.45 -17.32 -14.61
N LEU A 94 30.53 -17.01 -13.31
CA LEU A 94 29.91 -17.79 -12.23
C LEU A 94 28.41 -18.00 -12.45
N PHE A 95 27.68 -16.97 -12.92
CA PHE A 95 26.26 -17.09 -13.25
C PHE A 95 25.93 -18.14 -14.31
N LYS A 96 26.86 -18.42 -15.24
CA LYS A 96 26.65 -19.44 -16.28
C LYS A 96 26.81 -20.87 -15.75
N ARG A 97 27.42 -21.03 -14.58
CA ARG A 97 27.68 -22.32 -13.92
C ARG A 97 26.63 -22.67 -12.86
N ILE A 98 25.93 -21.67 -12.33
CA ILE A 98 24.89 -21.92 -11.33
C ILE A 98 23.70 -22.58 -12.02
N ILE A 99 23.39 -23.81 -11.60
CA ILE A 99 22.13 -24.48 -11.90
C ILE A 99 21.21 -24.24 -10.70
N ILE A 100 20.23 -23.36 -10.85
CA ILE A 100 19.21 -23.11 -9.84
C ILE A 100 18.03 -24.04 -10.13
N GLY A 101 17.68 -24.87 -9.15
CA GLY A 101 16.45 -25.65 -9.18
C GLY A 101 15.66 -25.40 -7.90
N ASP A 102 14.57 -24.66 -7.99
CA ASP A 102 13.56 -24.61 -6.94
C ASP A 102 12.19 -25.00 -7.51
N MET A 103 11.56 -26.01 -6.92
CA MET A 103 10.15 -26.30 -7.15
C MET A 103 9.43 -26.10 -5.82
N SER A 104 8.98 -24.87 -5.59
CA SER A 104 8.02 -24.60 -4.51
C SER A 104 6.65 -24.39 -5.14
N TRP A 105 5.75 -25.34 -4.93
CA TRP A 105 4.34 -25.16 -5.26
C TRP A 105 3.76 -24.20 -4.22
N LEU A 106 3.68 -22.93 -4.58
CA LEU A 106 2.91 -21.96 -3.80
C LEU A 106 1.44 -22.14 -4.18
N TYR A 107 0.69 -22.87 -3.37
CA TYR A 107 -0.76 -22.81 -3.45
C TYR A 107 -1.16 -21.41 -2.97
N ASP A 108 -1.62 -20.57 -3.89
CA ASP A 108 -2.03 -19.19 -3.59
C ASP A 108 -3.39 -19.22 -2.88
N TYR A 109 -3.37 -19.61 -1.61
CA TYR A 109 -4.50 -19.36 -0.72
C TYR A 109 -4.38 -17.91 -0.26
N ASP A 110 -5.17 -17.03 -0.89
CA ASP A 110 -5.20 -15.62 -0.55
C ASP A 110 -5.77 -15.46 0.88
N VAL A 111 -4.88 -15.37 1.87
CA VAL A 111 -5.25 -15.18 3.29
C VAL A 111 -5.98 -13.84 3.46
N GLU A 112 -5.73 -12.89 2.56
CA GLU A 112 -6.27 -11.53 2.60
C GLU A 112 -6.75 -11.09 1.22
N LYS A 113 -8.06 -10.94 1.02
CA LYS A 113 -8.62 -10.57 -0.30
C LYS A 113 -8.00 -9.26 -0.80
N LYS A 114 -7.87 -9.09 -2.12
CA LYS A 114 -7.41 -7.83 -2.77
C LYS A 114 -7.97 -6.53 -2.18
N ALA A 115 -9.25 -6.52 -1.77
CA ALA A 115 -9.88 -5.36 -1.14
C ALA A 115 -9.35 -5.09 0.28
N GLN A 116 -9.04 -6.12 1.06
CA GLN A 116 -8.46 -6.03 2.40
C GLN A 116 -6.98 -5.63 2.36
N SER A 117 -6.25 -6.05 1.31
CA SER A 117 -4.86 -5.63 1.10
C SER A 117 -4.72 -4.23 0.48
N SER A 118 -5.81 -3.53 0.20
CA SER A 118 -5.75 -2.21 -0.43
C SER A 118 -5.32 -1.12 0.55
N GLN A 119 -4.44 -0.24 0.09
CA GLN A 119 -3.89 0.87 0.85
C GLN A 119 -4.05 2.19 0.09
N TRP A 120 -4.34 3.26 0.82
CA TRP A 120 -4.29 4.62 0.33
C TRP A 120 -2.83 5.06 0.18
N THR A 121 -2.51 5.60 -1.00
CA THR A 121 -1.16 6.06 -1.36
C THR A 121 -1.23 7.41 -2.03
N HIS A 122 -0.31 8.30 -1.66
CA HIS A 122 -0.14 9.58 -2.34
C HIS A 122 0.79 9.40 -3.55
N PRO A 123 0.54 10.03 -4.71
CA PRO A 123 1.35 9.89 -5.92
C PRO A 123 2.82 10.25 -5.74
N ALA A 124 3.12 11.19 -4.83
CA ALA A 124 4.49 11.59 -4.52
C ALA A 124 5.22 10.61 -3.58
N GLU A 125 4.52 9.66 -2.97
CA GLU A 125 5.13 8.69 -2.07
C GLU A 125 5.45 7.37 -2.78
N PRO A 126 6.62 6.77 -2.52
CA PRO A 126 6.88 5.42 -2.99
C PRO A 126 5.88 4.46 -2.35
N ARG A 127 5.36 3.52 -3.16
CA ARG A 127 4.41 2.52 -2.68
C ARG A 127 5.07 1.72 -1.55
N ASN A 128 4.55 1.85 -0.33
CA ASN A 128 5.04 1.06 0.79
C ASN A 128 4.70 -0.41 0.54
N ILE A 129 5.75 -1.25 0.49
CA ILE A 129 5.65 -2.69 0.25
C ILE A 129 5.70 -3.49 1.57
N PHE A 130 5.86 -2.80 2.70
CA PHE A 130 5.89 -3.38 4.02
C PHE A 130 4.66 -2.89 4.79
N SER A 131 3.70 -3.79 5.01
CA SER A 131 2.53 -3.59 5.88
C SER A 131 2.65 -4.43 7.12
#